data_AF-A0A6G1JZB8-F1
#
_entry.id   AF-A0A6G1JZB8-F1
#
_cell.length_a   1.000
_cell.length_b   1.000
_cell.length_c   1.000
_cell.angle_alpha   90.00
_cell.angle_beta   90.00
_cell.angle_gamma   90.00
#
_symmetry.space_group_name_H-M   'P 1'
#
loop_
_entity.id
_entity.type
_entity.pdbx_description
1 polymer ?
#
loop_
_entity_poly.entity_id
_entity_poly.type
_entity_poly.pdbx_seq_one_letter_code
_entity_poly.pdbx_strand_id
1 'polypeptide(L)'
;MPSTYKRHPVQSLSPTPPATSSVRRAIRGPTPTPCTPVAQITRTIPSVGPHSVEGTISSHNQSERSTSLGLTHRRPAEPFISPSRGEIRPSITRRPASDPRHNRPSIILEQSHSSPTRRARRRLDRSLISKNENSQTTLEQTQLPQSVPSFSNLDSNHFDAPMITAQNVHDELRVKLCKAVTPNSKTGSVYIVRDPTQPHLLKIGASINSSQRQKGLERGCDLRLETIFVSNELEHYIRAEHLVHANLLHLRRKNICIACGRNHQEWYEVSEEEAIRTVEMWTRFIQQEQPYNAMGKLKSIWIFLMHKRRHVGEVLDHEGLTDLWTNIRRSPSMVDYAEQALTFLKKHPIWCLLWAHPWQVFSIFSWIITSFTSRTCFSLYLSLGVLLAVLVCTCFSASGKSKRV
;
A
#
# COMPACT_ATOMS: atom_id res chain seq x y z
N MET A 1 6.96 61.64 34.45
CA MET A 1 5.51 61.89 34.31
C MET A 1 4.95 60.92 33.28
N PRO A 2 4.43 59.74 33.66
CA PRO A 2 3.90 58.80 32.70
C PRO A 2 2.39 59.03 32.48
N SER A 3 2.03 59.09 31.20
CA SER A 3 0.68 59.29 30.67
C SER A 3 -0.18 58.05 30.90
N THR A 4 -1.33 58.24 31.55
CA THR A 4 -2.35 57.23 31.84
C THR A 4 -3.35 57.13 30.69
N TYR A 5 -3.30 56.04 29.94
CA TYR A 5 -4.32 55.67 28.95
C TYR A 5 -5.51 54.98 29.66
N LYS A 6 -6.66 55.66 29.67
CA LYS A 6 -7.96 55.10 30.10
C LYS A 6 -8.50 54.14 29.04
N ARG A 7 -8.79 52.88 29.43
CA ARG A 7 -9.58 51.93 28.63
C ARG A 7 -11.08 52.16 28.89
N HIS A 8 -11.85 52.30 27.81
CA HIS A 8 -13.31 52.20 27.84
C HIS A 8 -13.75 50.73 27.68
N PRO A 9 -14.82 50.28 28.35
CA PRO A 9 -15.36 48.94 28.20
C PRO A 9 -16.22 48.82 26.93
N VAL A 10 -15.95 47.79 26.13
CA VAL A 10 -16.75 47.38 24.98
C VAL A 10 -17.96 46.59 25.48
N GLN A 11 -19.16 47.07 25.18
CA GLN A 11 -20.43 46.37 25.43
C GLN A 11 -20.58 45.23 24.41
N SER A 12 -20.76 44.01 24.91
CA SER A 12 -21.11 42.82 24.13
C SER A 12 -22.63 42.77 23.92
N LEU A 13 -23.08 42.98 22.69
CA LEU A 13 -24.46 42.72 22.27
C LEU A 13 -24.54 41.31 21.68
N SER A 14 -25.24 40.42 22.39
CA SER A 14 -25.62 39.08 21.94
C SER A 14 -26.80 39.17 20.96
N PRO A 15 -26.80 38.48 19.81
CA PRO A 15 -27.98 38.38 18.97
C PRO A 15 -28.86 37.19 19.38
N THR A 16 -30.12 37.51 19.69
CA THR A 16 -31.23 36.57 19.88
C THR A 16 -31.61 35.92 18.53
N PRO A 17 -31.91 34.60 18.47
CA PRO A 17 -32.36 33.96 17.24
C PRO A 17 -33.87 34.20 16.99
N PRO A 18 -34.33 34.33 15.74
CA PRO A 18 -35.75 34.45 15.43
C PRO A 18 -36.45 33.08 15.42
N ALA A 19 -37.71 33.12 15.86
CA ALA A 19 -38.63 32.01 15.97
C ALA A 19 -38.91 31.31 14.63
N THR A 20 -38.85 29.99 14.64
CA THR A 20 -39.28 29.10 13.56
C THR A 20 -40.81 29.04 13.49
N SER A 21 -41.38 29.50 12.38
CA SER A 21 -42.78 29.26 12.02
C SER A 21 -42.94 27.89 11.38
N SER A 22 -43.86 27.09 11.92
CA SER A 22 -44.22 25.77 11.43
C SER A 22 -45.12 25.89 10.19
N VAL A 23 -44.59 25.59 9.01
CA VAL A 23 -45.39 25.35 7.80
C VAL A 23 -45.29 23.86 7.46
N ARG A 24 -46.31 23.10 7.87
CA ARG A 24 -46.54 21.72 7.40
C ARG A 24 -46.95 21.78 5.93
N ARG A 25 -46.02 21.46 5.03
CA ARG A 25 -46.31 21.17 3.61
C ARG A 25 -46.40 19.66 3.45
N ALA A 26 -47.61 19.16 3.21
CA ALA A 26 -47.84 17.77 2.83
C ALA A 26 -47.31 17.53 1.41
N ILE A 27 -46.18 16.83 1.30
CA ILE A 27 -45.70 16.29 0.02
C ILE A 27 -46.35 14.92 -0.16
N ARG A 28 -47.31 14.84 -1.09
CA ARG A 28 -47.82 13.57 -1.61
C ARG A 28 -46.70 12.96 -2.46
N GLY A 29 -46.19 11.81 -2.05
CA GLY A 29 -45.28 10.99 -2.86
C GLY A 29 -46.00 10.40 -4.08
N PRO A 30 -45.27 10.08 -5.16
CA PRO A 30 -45.86 9.45 -6.33
C PRO A 30 -46.25 7.99 -6.04
N THR A 31 -47.46 7.66 -6.47
CA THR A 31 -48.05 6.32 -6.48
C THR A 31 -47.16 5.32 -7.24
N PRO A 32 -46.94 4.10 -6.73
CA PRO A 32 -46.24 3.06 -7.47
C PRO A 32 -47.12 2.50 -8.60
N THR A 33 -46.57 2.45 -9.80
CA THR A 33 -47.16 1.85 -11.00
C THR A 33 -47.16 0.31 -10.88
N PRO A 34 -48.20 -0.41 -11.35
CA PRO A 34 -48.25 -1.86 -11.26
C PRO A 34 -47.29 -2.52 -12.26
N CYS A 35 -46.43 -3.40 -11.78
CA CYS A 35 -45.58 -4.24 -12.63
C CYS A 35 -46.42 -5.33 -13.32
N THR A 36 -46.34 -5.36 -14.65
CA THR A 36 -46.86 -6.42 -15.52
C THR A 36 -46.04 -7.71 -15.31
N PRO A 37 -46.66 -8.91 -15.32
CA PRO A 37 -45.95 -10.16 -15.04
C PRO A 37 -45.04 -10.57 -16.20
N VAL A 38 -43.79 -10.87 -15.84
CA VAL A 38 -42.78 -11.48 -16.72
C VAL A 38 -43.17 -12.94 -16.98
N ALA A 39 -43.27 -13.29 -18.26
CA ALA A 39 -43.50 -14.65 -18.72
C ALA A 39 -42.37 -15.58 -18.25
N GLN A 40 -42.76 -16.64 -17.54
CA GLN A 40 -41.88 -17.72 -17.13
C GLN A 40 -41.50 -18.57 -18.36
N ILE A 41 -40.21 -18.63 -18.67
CA ILE A 41 -39.65 -19.61 -19.61
C ILE A 41 -39.49 -20.93 -18.84
N THR A 42 -40.43 -21.84 -19.08
CA THR A 42 -40.39 -23.22 -18.59
C THR A 42 -39.30 -23.98 -19.36
N ARG A 43 -38.17 -24.29 -18.71
CA ARG A 43 -37.23 -25.30 -19.18
C ARG A 43 -37.63 -26.66 -18.63
N THR A 44 -38.14 -27.51 -19.51
CA THR A 44 -38.46 -28.92 -19.31
C THR A 44 -37.18 -29.72 -19.03
N ILE A 45 -37.08 -30.35 -17.86
CA ILE A 45 -36.12 -31.42 -17.57
C ILE A 45 -36.93 -32.73 -17.45
N PRO A 46 -36.55 -33.81 -18.13
CA PRO A 46 -37.30 -35.06 -18.08
C PRO A 46 -37.12 -35.79 -16.75
N SER A 47 -38.28 -36.16 -16.21
CA SER A 47 -38.54 -37.01 -15.06
C SER A 47 -38.14 -38.47 -15.33
N VAL A 48 -37.40 -39.07 -14.39
CA VAL A 48 -37.32 -40.53 -14.21
C VAL A 48 -37.84 -40.82 -12.80
N GLY A 49 -38.77 -41.77 -12.74
CA GLY A 49 -39.70 -42.00 -11.64
C GLY A 49 -39.14 -42.67 -10.36
N PRO A 50 -40.05 -42.98 -9.43
CA PRO A 50 -39.77 -42.98 -8.00
C PRO A 50 -39.73 -44.39 -7.37
N HIS A 51 -39.08 -44.48 -6.22
CA HIS A 51 -39.37 -45.52 -5.22
C HIS A 51 -39.69 -44.87 -3.87
N SER A 52 -40.90 -45.15 -3.40
CA SER A 52 -41.43 -44.96 -2.05
C SER A 52 -40.53 -45.54 -0.96
N VAL A 53 -40.51 -44.90 0.22
CA VAL A 53 -40.88 -45.54 1.50
C VAL A 53 -41.40 -44.45 2.45
N GLU A 54 -42.55 -44.75 3.06
CA GLU A 54 -43.29 -44.00 4.07
C GLU A 54 -42.58 -43.88 5.43
N GLY A 55 -42.95 -42.89 6.22
CA GLY A 55 -42.47 -42.71 7.60
C GLY A 55 -43.16 -41.59 8.36
N THR A 56 -44.46 -41.74 8.57
CA THR A 56 -45.32 -40.97 9.48
C THR A 56 -44.84 -41.05 10.94
N ILE A 57 -44.91 -39.95 11.70
CA ILE A 57 -45.23 -39.80 13.15
C ILE A 57 -45.18 -38.29 13.44
N SER A 58 -46.33 -37.62 13.50
CA SER A 58 -47.13 -37.28 14.69
C SER A 58 -46.64 -36.04 15.47
N SER A 59 -47.52 -35.04 15.41
CA SER A 59 -47.63 -33.84 16.22
C SER A 59 -47.72 -34.09 17.73
N HIS A 60 -47.14 -33.18 18.54
CA HIS A 60 -47.70 -32.82 19.85
C HIS A 60 -47.38 -31.35 20.20
N ASN A 61 -48.44 -30.53 20.26
CA ASN A 61 -48.47 -29.24 20.93
C ASN A 61 -48.65 -29.43 22.44
N GLN A 62 -48.02 -28.57 23.26
CA GLN A 62 -48.49 -27.95 24.52
C GLN A 62 -47.28 -27.26 25.18
N SER A 63 -47.28 -25.93 25.34
CA SER A 63 -47.91 -25.13 26.41
C SER A 63 -46.99 -24.91 27.62
N GLU A 64 -46.66 -23.63 27.84
CA GLU A 64 -46.43 -22.95 29.12
C GLU A 64 -45.44 -23.54 30.15
N ARG A 65 -44.36 -22.80 30.43
CA ARG A 65 -44.18 -22.21 31.78
C ARG A 65 -43.04 -21.19 31.85
N SER A 66 -43.42 -20.01 32.33
CA SER A 66 -42.56 -18.97 32.89
C SER A 66 -41.71 -19.50 34.04
N THR A 67 -40.41 -19.21 34.05
CA THR A 67 -39.68 -19.03 35.33
C THR A 67 -38.50 -18.09 35.11
N SER A 68 -38.70 -16.86 35.58
CA SER A 68 -37.66 -15.86 35.83
C SER A 68 -36.80 -16.31 37.01
N LEU A 69 -35.48 -16.43 36.81
CA LEU A 69 -34.51 -16.37 37.91
C LEU A 69 -33.34 -15.48 37.49
N GLY A 70 -33.33 -14.29 38.08
CA GLY A 70 -32.21 -13.37 38.04
C GLY A 70 -31.04 -13.91 38.87
N LEU A 71 -29.84 -13.79 38.34
CA LEU A 71 -28.59 -13.93 39.09
C LEU A 71 -27.75 -12.69 38.82
N THR A 72 -27.86 -11.76 39.76
CA THR A 72 -27.05 -10.56 39.90
C THR A 72 -25.66 -10.95 40.42
N HIS A 73 -24.66 -11.01 39.53
CA HIS A 73 -23.27 -11.13 39.97
C HIS A 73 -22.70 -9.75 40.33
N ARG A 74 -22.84 -9.39 41.61
CA ARG A 74 -22.16 -8.26 42.24
C ARG A 74 -20.63 -8.47 42.17
N ARG A 75 -19.89 -7.53 41.59
CA ARG A 75 -18.44 -7.37 41.77
C ARG A 75 -18.18 -6.56 43.05
N PRO A 76 -17.33 -7.00 43.98
CA PRO A 76 -16.86 -6.15 45.07
C PRO A 76 -15.83 -5.15 44.54
N ALA A 77 -16.01 -3.89 44.90
CA ALA A 77 -15.00 -2.85 44.76
C ALA A 77 -13.97 -3.01 45.90
N GLU A 78 -12.69 -3.11 45.54
CA GLU A 78 -11.60 -2.99 46.52
C GLU A 78 -11.19 -1.51 46.69
N PRO A 79 -10.90 -1.09 47.93
CA PRO A 79 -10.50 0.28 48.23
C PRO A 79 -9.01 0.51 48.02
N PHE A 80 -8.71 1.64 47.39
CA PHE A 80 -7.40 2.28 47.36
C PHE A 80 -6.87 2.52 48.78
N ILE A 81 -5.69 1.95 49.08
CA ILE A 81 -4.85 2.38 50.22
C ILE A 81 -3.47 2.71 49.65
N SER A 82 -3.13 4.00 49.65
CA SER A 82 -1.79 4.51 49.38
C SER A 82 -0.94 4.44 50.65
N PRO A 83 0.29 3.91 50.61
CA PRO A 83 1.30 4.21 51.60
C PRO A 83 2.29 5.24 51.05
N SER A 84 2.28 6.41 51.67
CA SER A 84 3.37 7.37 51.64
C SER A 84 4.58 6.76 52.37
N ARG A 85 5.71 6.62 51.68
CA ARG A 85 7.00 6.38 52.34
C ARG A 85 8.10 7.06 51.56
N GLY A 86 8.65 8.12 52.15
CA GLY A 86 9.83 8.80 51.68
C GLY A 86 11.02 7.88 51.75
N GLU A 87 11.73 7.76 50.63
CA GLU A 87 13.02 7.08 50.56
C GLU A 87 14.05 8.08 50.01
N ILE A 88 15.02 8.37 50.87
CA ILE A 88 16.12 9.29 50.66
C ILE A 88 17.04 8.69 49.59
N ARG A 89 17.12 9.34 48.43
CA ARG A 89 18.04 8.97 47.35
C ARG A 89 19.39 9.65 47.57
N PRO A 90 20.51 8.93 47.67
CA PRO A 90 21.82 9.56 47.81
C PRO A 90 22.22 10.26 46.49
N SER A 91 22.66 11.51 46.63
CA SER A 91 23.22 12.35 45.58
C SER A 91 24.60 11.83 45.15
N ILE A 92 24.66 11.15 44.01
CA ILE A 92 25.93 10.81 43.36
C ILE A 92 26.42 12.02 42.59
N THR A 93 27.42 12.70 43.14
CA THR A 93 28.20 13.74 42.47
C THR A 93 29.11 13.09 41.43
N ARG A 94 28.72 13.11 40.15
CA ARG A 94 29.64 12.74 39.04
C ARG A 94 30.49 13.95 38.67
N ARG A 95 31.81 13.82 38.90
CA ARG A 95 32.84 14.70 38.33
C ARG A 95 32.84 14.58 36.79
N PRO A 96 33.11 15.67 36.05
CA PRO A 96 33.29 15.61 34.62
C PRO A 96 34.69 15.04 34.32
N ALA A 97 34.74 13.91 33.63
CA ALA A 97 35.93 13.44 32.95
C ALA A 97 36.02 14.20 31.62
N SER A 98 36.97 15.14 31.55
CA SER A 98 37.40 15.79 30.33
C SER A 98 38.18 14.79 29.48
N ASP A 99 37.55 14.26 28.43
CA ASP A 99 38.21 13.51 27.36
C ASP A 99 38.62 14.48 26.24
N PRO A 100 39.92 14.69 25.95
CA PRO A 100 40.37 15.63 24.92
C PRO A 100 40.44 15.04 23.50
N ARG A 101 39.80 13.90 23.19
CA ARG A 101 39.95 13.24 21.87
C ARG A 101 38.80 13.38 20.87
N HIS A 102 37.84 14.28 21.08
CA HIS A 102 36.80 14.57 20.09
C HIS A 102 36.79 16.05 19.66
N ASN A 103 37.85 16.47 19.00
CA ASN A 103 37.83 17.64 18.12
C ASN A 103 38.02 17.16 16.68
N ARG A 104 36.90 16.79 16.03
CA ARG A 104 36.83 16.67 14.57
C ARG A 104 35.76 17.67 14.11
N PRO A 105 36.10 18.68 13.30
CA PRO A 105 35.11 19.64 12.84
C PRO A 105 34.09 18.94 11.96
N SER A 106 32.82 19.05 12.36
CA SER A 106 31.65 18.60 11.62
C SER A 106 31.55 19.42 10.34
N ILE A 107 32.02 18.84 9.23
CA ILE A 107 31.69 19.32 7.89
C ILE A 107 30.18 19.11 7.71
N ILE A 108 29.43 20.22 7.73
CA ILE A 108 28.02 20.27 7.35
C ILE A 108 27.96 19.89 5.87
N LEU A 109 27.68 18.62 5.60
CA LEU A 109 27.38 18.13 4.27
C LEU A 109 25.88 18.31 4.05
N GLU A 110 25.48 19.44 3.47
CA GLU A 110 24.17 19.59 2.82
C GLU A 110 24.04 18.53 1.72
N GLN A 111 23.43 17.39 2.06
CA GLN A 111 23.02 16.40 1.08
C GLN A 111 21.74 16.89 0.41
N SER A 112 21.95 17.65 -0.67
CA SER A 112 20.93 17.92 -1.69
C SER A 112 20.53 16.60 -2.36
N HIS A 113 19.37 16.07 -1.99
CA HIS A 113 18.71 14.99 -2.73
C HIS A 113 18.22 15.55 -4.08
N SER A 114 19.15 15.59 -5.02
CA SER A 114 18.91 15.94 -6.40
C SER A 114 18.37 14.73 -7.16
N SER A 115 17.26 14.95 -7.85
CA SER A 115 16.72 14.08 -8.89
C SER A 115 17.82 13.70 -9.91
N PRO A 116 17.76 12.52 -10.55
CA PRO A 116 18.79 12.10 -11.47
C PRO A 116 18.72 12.94 -12.75
N THR A 117 19.54 13.98 -12.82
CA THR A 117 19.97 14.54 -14.09
C THR A 117 21.48 14.72 -14.08
N ARG A 118 22.19 13.81 -14.78
CA ARG A 118 23.36 14.16 -15.58
C ARG A 118 23.90 12.96 -16.37
N ARG A 119 23.75 13.03 -17.69
CA ARG A 119 24.88 12.82 -18.61
C ARG A 119 24.89 14.00 -19.58
N ALA A 120 25.64 15.03 -19.21
CA ALA A 120 25.82 16.22 -20.05
C ALA A 120 26.74 15.85 -21.21
N ARG A 121 26.19 15.80 -22.42
CA ARG A 121 26.96 15.70 -23.66
C ARG A 121 27.50 17.10 -23.96
N ARG A 122 28.81 17.30 -23.75
CA ARG A 122 29.53 18.50 -24.20
C ARG A 122 29.37 18.60 -25.72
N ARG A 123 28.67 19.62 -26.22
CA ARG A 123 28.84 20.09 -27.60
C ARG A 123 30.10 20.94 -27.60
N LEU A 124 31.10 20.47 -28.35
CA LEU A 124 32.27 21.25 -28.71
C LEU A 124 31.86 22.18 -29.85
N ASP A 125 32.23 23.45 -29.72
CA ASP A 125 32.22 24.43 -30.80
C ASP A 125 32.96 23.93 -32.03
N ARG A 126 32.35 24.11 -33.19
CA ARG A 126 33.09 24.29 -34.44
C ARG A 126 32.37 25.33 -35.30
N SER A 127 32.76 26.59 -35.09
CA SER A 127 32.61 27.65 -36.07
C SER A 127 33.48 27.34 -37.29
N LEU A 128 32.93 27.37 -38.51
CA LEU A 128 33.62 27.87 -39.70
C LEU A 128 32.58 28.35 -40.73
N ILE A 129 32.59 29.67 -40.95
CA ILE A 129 32.63 30.35 -42.26
C ILE A 129 31.55 29.97 -43.28
N SER A 130 30.64 30.92 -43.57
CA SER A 130 30.62 31.59 -44.87
C SER A 130 29.80 32.88 -44.80
N LYS A 131 30.51 34.00 -44.98
CA LYS A 131 29.93 35.26 -45.46
C LYS A 131 29.39 35.04 -46.87
N ASN A 132 28.24 35.60 -47.18
CA ASN A 132 28.07 36.24 -48.48
C ASN A 132 27.02 37.35 -48.37
N GLU A 133 27.50 38.57 -48.57
CA GLU A 133 26.72 39.77 -48.82
C GLU A 133 26.48 39.91 -50.33
N ASN A 134 25.32 40.48 -50.67
CA ASN A 134 24.91 41.18 -51.89
C ASN A 134 23.46 40.80 -52.19
N SER A 135 22.51 41.65 -52.55
CA SER A 135 22.43 43.11 -52.65
C SER A 135 20.95 43.41 -52.94
N GLN A 136 20.50 44.60 -52.51
CA GLN A 136 19.55 45.48 -53.19
C GLN A 136 18.06 45.06 -53.36
N THR A 137 17.23 45.89 -52.73
CA THR A 137 16.12 46.70 -53.29
C THR A 137 15.12 46.04 -54.24
N THR A 138 13.83 46.06 -53.89
CA THR A 138 12.74 46.64 -54.70
C THR A 138 11.42 46.62 -53.90
N LEU A 139 10.83 47.81 -53.73
CA LEU A 139 9.44 48.02 -53.37
C LEU A 139 8.59 47.68 -54.60
N GLU A 140 7.76 46.64 -54.53
CA GLU A 140 6.64 46.51 -55.45
C GLU A 140 5.45 45.77 -54.83
N GLN A 141 4.30 46.36 -55.11
CA GLN A 141 2.96 46.15 -54.63
C GLN A 141 2.29 45.14 -55.56
N THR A 142 1.97 43.91 -55.13
CA THR A 142 1.06 43.03 -55.88
C THR A 142 0.40 41.97 -54.98
N GLN A 143 -0.91 42.16 -54.84
CA GLN A 143 -2.00 41.18 -54.87
C GLN A 143 -1.86 39.84 -54.13
N LEU A 144 -2.81 39.66 -53.21
CA LEU A 144 -3.35 38.41 -52.67
C LEU A 144 -3.52 37.33 -53.75
N PRO A 145 -2.94 36.12 -53.56
CA PRO A 145 -3.50 34.90 -54.09
C PRO A 145 -4.16 34.12 -52.95
N GLN A 146 -5.49 34.10 -52.97
CA GLN A 146 -6.29 33.07 -52.32
C GLN A 146 -5.88 31.71 -52.86
N SER A 147 -5.13 30.94 -52.09
CA SER A 147 -5.20 29.47 -52.14
C SER A 147 -4.73 28.94 -50.80
N VAL A 148 -5.71 28.68 -49.94
CA VAL A 148 -5.50 27.98 -48.68
C VAL A 148 -4.98 26.58 -49.04
N PRO A 149 -3.75 26.18 -48.67
CA PRO A 149 -3.35 24.81 -48.84
C PRO A 149 -4.24 23.97 -47.91
N SER A 150 -5.01 23.07 -48.50
CA SER A 150 -5.85 22.13 -47.78
C SER A 150 -4.94 21.27 -46.89
N PHE A 151 -4.92 21.58 -45.59
CA PHE A 151 -4.21 20.86 -44.52
C PHE A 151 -4.89 19.52 -44.19
N SER A 152 -5.37 18.80 -45.21
CA SER A 152 -6.16 17.56 -45.06
C SER A 152 -5.31 16.28 -45.06
N ASN A 153 -3.98 16.37 -45.08
CA ASN A 153 -3.10 15.19 -45.10
C ASN A 153 -1.92 15.30 -44.12
N LEU A 154 -2.15 15.76 -42.89
CA LEU A 154 -1.21 15.50 -41.79
C LEU A 154 -1.50 14.11 -41.22
N ASP A 155 -0.83 13.14 -41.83
CA ASP A 155 -0.34 11.89 -41.23
C ASP A 155 -1.23 11.26 -40.15
N SER A 156 -2.19 10.45 -40.60
CA SER A 156 -2.80 9.38 -39.82
C SER A 156 -1.82 8.23 -39.48
N ASN A 157 -0.52 8.44 -39.67
CA ASN A 157 0.55 7.58 -39.16
C ASN A 157 0.83 7.87 -37.67
N HIS A 158 -0.23 8.03 -36.88
CA HIS A 158 -0.14 7.99 -35.42
C HIS A 158 0.06 6.54 -35.03
N PHE A 159 1.31 6.09 -35.17
CA PHE A 159 1.81 4.78 -34.75
C PHE A 159 1.09 4.34 -33.47
N ASP A 160 0.34 3.24 -33.60
CA ASP A 160 -0.34 2.54 -32.53
C ASP A 160 0.67 2.17 -31.43
N ALA A 161 0.96 3.13 -30.56
CA ALA A 161 1.71 2.85 -29.36
C ALA A 161 0.91 1.77 -28.64
N PRO A 162 1.54 0.62 -28.31
CA PRO A 162 0.81 -0.53 -27.80
C PRO A 162 0.01 -0.09 -26.58
N MET A 163 -1.31 -0.26 -26.68
CA MET A 163 -2.23 0.08 -25.60
C MET A 163 -1.77 -0.67 -24.35
N ILE A 164 -1.53 0.08 -23.27
CA ILE A 164 -1.05 -0.50 -22.01
C ILE A 164 -2.16 -1.37 -21.46
N THR A 165 -1.97 -2.69 -21.47
CA THR A 165 -2.99 -3.63 -21.00
C THR A 165 -3.05 -3.64 -19.48
N ALA A 166 -4.17 -4.08 -18.90
CA ALA A 166 -4.28 -4.29 -17.46
C ALA A 166 -3.23 -5.26 -16.91
N GLN A 167 -2.82 -6.25 -17.71
CA GLN A 167 -1.73 -7.17 -17.36
C GLN A 167 -0.39 -6.44 -17.22
N ASN A 168 -0.09 -5.47 -18.09
CA ASN A 168 1.13 -4.65 -17.95
C ASN A 168 1.10 -3.83 -16.66
N VAL A 169 -0.06 -3.27 -16.31
CA VAL A 169 -0.26 -2.53 -15.05
C VAL A 169 -0.09 -3.47 -13.84
N HIS A 170 -0.66 -4.68 -13.89
CA HIS A 170 -0.48 -5.71 -12.85
C HIS A 170 1.00 -6.06 -12.63
N ASP A 171 1.72 -6.33 -13.72
CA ASP A 171 3.12 -6.72 -13.67
C ASP A 171 4.01 -5.59 -13.13
N GLU A 172 3.77 -4.35 -13.56
CA GLU A 172 4.50 -3.19 -13.04
C GLU A 172 4.23 -3.01 -11.54
N LEU A 173 2.98 -3.12 -11.09
CA LEU A 173 2.63 -3.05 -9.68
C LEU A 173 3.34 -4.13 -8.86
N ARG A 174 3.36 -5.37 -9.34
CA ARG A 174 4.04 -6.49 -8.68
C ARG A 174 5.55 -6.24 -8.58
N VAL A 175 6.18 -5.79 -9.66
CA VAL A 175 7.61 -5.45 -9.69
C VAL A 175 7.92 -4.34 -8.70
N LYS A 176 7.13 -3.26 -8.69
CA LYS A 176 7.33 -2.14 -7.76
C LYS A 176 7.10 -2.55 -6.33
N LEU A 177 6.08 -3.34 -6.02
CA LEU A 177 5.76 -3.79 -4.66
C LEU A 177 6.86 -4.72 -4.10
N CYS A 178 7.36 -5.65 -4.90
CA CYS A 178 8.39 -6.61 -4.48
C CYS A 178 9.79 -6.00 -4.31
N LYS A 179 10.09 -4.86 -4.93
CA LYS A 179 11.41 -4.23 -4.84
C LYS A 179 11.74 -3.89 -3.39
N ALA A 180 12.98 -4.05 -2.94
CA ALA A 180 13.36 -3.63 -1.59
C ALA A 180 13.21 -2.10 -1.42
N VAL A 181 12.77 -1.65 -0.25
CA VAL A 181 12.77 -0.24 0.15
C VAL A 181 14.03 0.05 0.97
N THR A 182 14.47 1.31 1.00
CA THR A 182 15.53 1.73 1.90
C THR A 182 15.02 1.67 3.34
N PRO A 183 15.67 0.90 4.24
CA PRO A 183 15.30 0.89 5.65
C PRO A 183 15.54 2.26 6.28
N ASN A 184 14.76 2.60 7.30
CA ASN A 184 14.86 3.87 8.04
C ASN A 184 14.75 5.11 7.12
N SER A 185 13.89 5.06 6.10
CA SER A 185 13.65 6.21 5.24
C SER A 185 12.95 7.32 6.02
N LYS A 186 13.36 8.57 5.79
CA LYS A 186 12.64 9.76 6.28
C LYS A 186 11.16 9.70 5.89
N THR A 187 10.31 10.28 6.73
CA THR A 187 8.89 10.49 6.40
C THR A 187 8.76 11.56 5.32
N GLY A 188 7.68 11.48 4.55
CA GLY A 188 7.31 12.47 3.55
C GLY A 188 5.88 12.22 3.09
N SER A 189 5.42 13.00 2.12
CA SER A 189 4.04 12.92 1.62
C SER A 189 4.01 12.68 0.11
N VAL A 190 2.93 12.06 -0.35
CA VAL A 190 2.55 12.01 -1.77
C VAL A 190 1.60 13.17 -2.04
N TYR A 191 1.78 13.88 -3.14
CA TYR A 191 1.00 15.06 -3.48
C TYR A 191 0.49 15.00 -4.92
N ILE A 192 -0.61 15.71 -5.17
CA ILE A 192 -1.21 15.92 -6.47
C ILE A 192 -1.25 17.42 -6.73
N VAL A 193 -0.68 17.84 -7.85
CA VAL A 193 -0.76 19.22 -8.33
C VAL A 193 -1.31 19.26 -9.73
N ARG A 194 -1.94 20.39 -10.08
CA ARG A 194 -2.52 20.65 -11.39
C ARG A 194 -1.93 21.93 -11.95
N ASP A 195 -1.76 21.98 -13.27
CA ASP A 195 -1.53 23.23 -13.98
C ASP A 195 -2.88 23.79 -14.43
N PRO A 196 -3.30 25.00 -14.01
CA PRO A 196 -4.56 25.61 -14.43
C PRO A 196 -4.69 25.78 -15.95
N THR A 197 -3.57 25.83 -16.69
CA THR A 197 -3.59 25.90 -18.16
C THR A 197 -3.95 24.56 -18.81
N GLN A 198 -3.74 23.45 -18.09
CA GLN A 198 -4.03 22.08 -18.53
C GLN A 198 -4.79 21.32 -17.44
N PRO A 199 -6.04 21.69 -17.16
CA PRO A 199 -6.76 21.21 -15.98
C PRO A 199 -7.09 19.71 -16.00
N HIS A 200 -7.03 19.07 -17.17
CA HIS A 200 -7.24 17.64 -17.36
C HIS A 200 -6.00 16.78 -17.05
N LEU A 201 -4.84 17.40 -16.82
CA LEU A 201 -3.59 16.71 -16.49
C LEU A 201 -3.21 16.95 -15.04
N LEU A 202 -3.05 15.85 -14.31
CA LEU A 202 -2.63 15.87 -12.92
C LEU A 202 -1.20 15.34 -12.80
N LYS A 203 -0.38 16.07 -12.05
CA LYS A 203 0.96 15.63 -11.69
C LYS A 203 0.93 14.99 -10.31
N ILE A 204 1.42 13.76 -10.23
CA ILE A 204 1.51 13.01 -8.96
C ILE A 204 2.98 12.86 -8.60
N GLY A 205 3.37 13.30 -7.40
CA GLY A 205 4.75 13.23 -6.94
C GLY A 205 4.87 12.92 -5.45
N ALA A 206 6.09 12.67 -4.98
CA ALA A 206 6.40 12.52 -3.56
C ALA A 206 7.55 13.46 -3.12
N SER A 207 7.48 13.95 -1.89
CA SER A 207 8.53 14.78 -1.29
C SER A 207 8.46 14.78 0.22
N ILE A 208 9.59 15.01 0.89
CA ILE A 208 9.64 15.35 2.32
C ILE A 208 8.98 16.72 2.56
N ASN A 209 9.18 17.66 1.63
CA ASN A 209 8.57 18.98 1.67
C ASN A 209 7.88 19.26 0.32
N SER A 210 6.57 19.01 0.26
CA SER A 210 5.77 19.17 -0.97
C SER A 210 5.74 20.63 -1.44
N SER A 211 5.58 21.58 -0.51
CA SER A 211 5.56 23.01 -0.81
C SER A 211 6.86 23.51 -1.44
N GLN A 212 8.02 23.11 -0.89
CA GLN A 212 9.32 23.45 -1.47
C GLN A 212 9.52 22.79 -2.84
N ARG A 213 9.08 21.53 -2.98
CA ARG A 213 9.16 20.79 -4.24
C ARG A 213 8.32 21.44 -5.33
N GLN A 214 7.11 21.88 -5.01
CA GLN A 214 6.20 22.63 -5.89
C GLN A 214 6.85 23.93 -6.37
N LYS A 215 7.37 24.77 -5.47
CA LYS A 215 8.12 26.00 -5.85
C LYS A 215 9.33 25.71 -6.73
N GLY A 216 9.96 24.54 -6.58
CA GLY A 216 11.04 24.09 -7.45
C GLY A 216 10.56 23.70 -8.85
N LEU A 217 9.38 23.08 -8.94
CA LEU A 217 8.74 22.75 -10.23
C LEU A 217 8.28 24.00 -10.96
N GLU A 218 7.62 24.93 -10.27
CA GLU A 218 7.14 26.19 -10.84
C GLU A 218 8.31 26.98 -11.46
N ARG A 219 9.39 27.17 -10.70
CA ARG A 219 10.60 27.87 -11.19
C ARG A 219 11.34 27.10 -12.29
N GLY A 220 11.41 25.78 -12.18
CA GLY A 220 12.22 24.95 -13.08
C GLY A 220 11.53 24.63 -14.41
N CYS A 221 10.19 24.61 -14.43
CA CYS A 221 9.40 24.23 -15.60
C CYS A 221 8.53 25.37 -16.14
N ASP A 222 8.63 26.57 -15.54
CA ASP A 222 7.82 27.75 -15.85
C ASP A 222 6.31 27.45 -15.83
N LEU A 223 5.88 26.77 -14.77
CA LEU A 223 4.49 26.36 -14.57
C LEU A 223 3.90 27.12 -13.37
N ARG A 224 2.58 27.36 -13.40
CA ARG A 224 1.82 27.77 -12.21
C ARG A 224 1.09 26.55 -11.68
N LEU A 225 1.41 26.10 -10.47
CA LEU A 225 0.85 24.86 -9.95
C LEU A 225 -0.15 25.14 -8.83
N GLU A 226 -1.29 24.46 -8.90
CA GLU A 226 -2.30 24.42 -7.84
C GLU A 226 -2.22 23.08 -7.12
N THR A 227 -2.21 23.11 -5.79
CA THR A 227 -2.20 21.90 -4.97
C THR A 227 -3.60 21.39 -4.79
N ILE A 228 -3.86 20.20 -5.33
CA ILE A 228 -5.16 19.53 -5.24
C ILE A 228 -5.23 18.67 -3.98
N PHE A 229 -4.15 17.93 -3.70
CA PHE A 229 -4.13 16.99 -2.58
C PHE A 229 -2.71 16.79 -2.05
N VAL A 230 -2.59 16.58 -0.74
CA VAL A 230 -1.35 16.16 -0.06
C VAL A 230 -1.71 15.10 0.96
N SER A 231 -1.07 13.95 0.90
CA SER A 231 -1.26 12.88 1.87
C SER A 231 -0.66 13.26 3.23
N ASN A 232 -1.10 12.56 4.29
CA ASN A 232 -0.38 12.53 5.54
C ASN A 232 1.07 12.07 5.32
N GLU A 233 1.96 12.47 6.23
CA GLU A 233 3.32 11.97 6.23
C GLU A 233 3.35 10.46 6.51
N LEU A 234 4.16 9.74 5.74
CA LEU A 234 4.34 8.30 5.89
C LEU A 234 5.79 7.90 5.62
N GLU A 235 6.21 6.81 6.25
CA GLU A 235 7.42 6.10 5.86
C GLU A 235 7.25 5.52 4.45
N HIS A 236 8.36 5.34 3.75
CA HIS A 236 8.36 4.78 2.39
C HIS A 236 7.43 5.52 1.40
N TYR A 237 7.23 6.84 1.56
CA TYR A 237 6.38 7.66 0.70
C TYR A 237 6.74 7.57 -0.79
N ILE A 238 8.03 7.45 -1.14
CA ILE A 238 8.51 7.21 -2.52
C ILE A 238 7.97 5.88 -3.08
N ARG A 239 7.82 4.87 -2.23
CA ARG A 239 7.22 3.60 -2.65
C ARG A 239 5.72 3.75 -2.92
N ALA A 240 5.01 4.50 -2.08
CA ALA A 240 3.61 4.80 -2.33
C ALA A 240 3.43 5.52 -3.68
N GLU A 241 4.25 6.54 -3.96
CA GLU A 241 4.27 7.23 -5.26
C GLU A 241 4.49 6.25 -6.43
N HIS A 242 5.52 5.40 -6.36
CA HIS A 242 5.79 4.43 -7.42
C HIS A 242 4.63 3.45 -7.66
N LEU A 243 3.89 3.08 -6.61
CA LEU A 243 2.72 2.21 -6.73
C LEU A 243 1.54 2.95 -7.37
N VAL A 244 1.32 4.22 -7.02
CA VAL A 244 0.33 5.08 -7.69
C VAL A 244 0.67 5.23 -9.17
N HIS A 245 1.93 5.54 -9.49
CA HIS A 245 2.41 5.67 -10.86
C HIS A 245 2.26 4.38 -11.67
N ALA A 246 2.45 3.22 -11.04
CA ALA A 246 2.26 1.92 -11.67
C ALA A 246 0.77 1.62 -11.89
N ASN A 247 -0.10 1.95 -10.93
CA ASN A 247 -1.54 1.73 -11.04
C ASN A 247 -2.18 2.60 -12.15
N LEU A 248 -1.75 3.85 -12.27
CA LEU A 248 -2.23 4.80 -13.28
C LEU A 248 -1.41 4.76 -14.58
N LEU A 249 -0.59 3.73 -14.78
CA LEU A 249 0.35 3.66 -15.91
C LEU A 249 -0.34 3.81 -17.28
N HIS A 250 -1.54 3.25 -17.43
CA HIS A 250 -2.34 3.32 -18.65
C HIS A 250 -2.89 4.72 -18.96
N LEU A 251 -2.99 5.60 -17.94
CA LEU A 251 -3.44 6.99 -18.06
C LEU A 251 -2.27 7.99 -18.13
N ARG A 252 -1.03 7.49 -18.18
CA ARG A 252 0.16 8.34 -18.19
C ARG A 252 0.30 9.06 -19.53
N ARG A 253 0.49 10.37 -19.48
CA ARG A 253 0.76 11.21 -20.65
C ARG A 253 2.21 11.70 -20.66
N LYS A 254 2.81 11.72 -21.84
CA LYS A 254 4.13 12.34 -22.04
C LYS A 254 3.91 13.85 -22.04
N ASN A 255 4.58 14.56 -21.14
CA ASN A 255 4.57 16.02 -21.13
C ASN A 255 5.98 16.54 -21.38
N ILE A 256 6.23 17.02 -22.60
CA ILE A 256 7.52 17.61 -22.98
C ILE A 256 7.51 19.07 -22.52
N CYS A 257 8.23 19.34 -21.43
CA CYS A 257 8.32 20.71 -20.93
C CYS A 257 9.29 21.52 -21.78
N ILE A 258 8.80 22.62 -22.34
CA ILE A 258 9.59 23.54 -23.17
C ILE A 258 10.66 24.24 -22.33
N ALA A 259 10.30 24.70 -21.12
CA ALA A 259 11.21 25.45 -20.25
C ALA A 259 12.42 24.62 -19.78
N CYS A 260 12.20 23.37 -19.35
CA CYS A 260 13.30 22.52 -18.86
C CYS A 260 13.85 21.53 -19.90
N GLY A 261 13.20 21.38 -21.05
CA GLY A 261 13.59 20.48 -22.14
C GLY A 261 13.47 18.98 -21.80
N ARG A 262 12.78 18.61 -20.71
CA ARG A 262 12.65 17.22 -20.26
C ARG A 262 11.26 16.66 -20.57
N ASN A 263 11.21 15.35 -20.78
CA ASN A 263 9.97 14.60 -20.86
C ASN A 263 9.53 14.17 -19.45
N HIS A 264 8.50 14.81 -18.91
CA HIS A 264 7.92 14.44 -17.62
C HIS A 264 6.99 13.25 -17.78
N GLN A 265 7.28 12.17 -17.05
CA GLN A 265 6.49 10.93 -17.05
C GLN A 265 5.51 10.84 -15.86
N GLU A 266 5.36 11.94 -15.13
CA GLU A 266 4.61 12.02 -13.87
C GLU A 266 3.24 12.71 -14.05
N TRP A 267 2.79 12.87 -15.30
CA TRP A 267 1.50 13.50 -15.65
C TRP A 267 0.51 12.44 -16.11
N TYR A 268 -0.72 12.57 -15.63
CA TYR A 268 -1.78 11.59 -15.83
C TYR A 268 -3.06 12.30 -16.27
N GLU A 269 -3.74 11.73 -17.26
CA GLU A 269 -5.07 12.18 -17.68
C GLU A 269 -6.12 11.34 -16.94
N VAL A 270 -6.49 11.82 -15.75
CA VAL A 270 -7.35 11.11 -14.79
C VAL A 270 -8.15 12.17 -14.02
N SER A 271 -9.37 11.82 -13.55
CA SER A 271 -10.14 12.74 -12.72
C SER A 271 -9.45 12.98 -11.37
N GLU A 272 -9.72 14.13 -10.76
CA GLU A 272 -9.18 14.47 -9.44
C GLU A 272 -9.58 13.44 -8.39
N GLU A 273 -10.83 12.99 -8.41
CA GLU A 273 -11.38 12.02 -7.47
C GLU A 273 -10.68 10.66 -7.59
N GLU A 274 -10.45 10.18 -8.81
CA GLU A 274 -9.76 8.91 -9.05
C GLU A 274 -8.28 8.98 -8.68
N ALA A 275 -7.62 10.12 -8.95
CA ALA A 275 -6.24 10.34 -8.54
C ALA A 275 -6.10 10.37 -7.00
N ILE A 276 -6.97 11.12 -6.31
CA ILE A 276 -7.00 11.19 -4.85
C ILE A 276 -7.26 9.80 -4.26
N ARG A 277 -8.31 9.11 -4.75
CA ARG A 277 -8.66 7.75 -4.32
C ARG A 277 -7.47 6.82 -4.46
N THR A 278 -6.77 6.85 -5.59
CA THR A 278 -5.60 6.00 -5.83
C THR A 278 -4.44 6.32 -4.88
N VAL A 279 -4.15 7.61 -4.64
CA VAL A 279 -3.11 8.03 -3.70
C VAL A 279 -3.44 7.60 -2.27
N GLU A 280 -4.65 7.89 -1.79
CA GLU A 280 -5.10 7.52 -0.45
C GLU A 280 -5.05 6.01 -0.24
N MET A 281 -5.49 5.26 -1.24
CA MET A 281 -5.52 3.81 -1.22
C MET A 281 -4.11 3.20 -1.05
N TRP A 282 -3.10 3.70 -1.77
CA TRP A 282 -1.72 3.22 -1.64
C TRP A 282 -1.01 3.72 -0.39
N THR A 283 -1.22 4.99 0.00
CA THR A 283 -0.66 5.56 1.23
C THR A 283 -1.21 4.86 2.48
N ARG A 284 -2.52 4.60 2.52
CA ARG A 284 -3.18 3.81 3.57
C ARG A 284 -2.61 2.40 3.68
N PHE A 285 -2.45 1.71 2.55
CA PHE A 285 -1.84 0.38 2.53
C PHE A 285 -0.42 0.38 3.12
N ILE A 286 0.44 1.33 2.70
CA ILE A 286 1.80 1.42 3.24
C ILE A 286 1.78 1.73 4.75
N GLN A 287 0.95 2.67 5.17
CA GLN A 287 0.91 3.14 6.55
C GLN A 287 0.31 2.12 7.52
N GLN A 288 -0.82 1.50 7.16
CA GLN A 288 -1.57 0.61 8.05
C GLN A 288 -1.02 -0.82 8.04
N GLU A 289 -0.70 -1.35 6.87
CA GLU A 289 -0.29 -2.75 6.74
C GLU A 289 1.20 -2.97 6.96
N GLN A 290 2.00 -1.89 6.86
CA GLN A 290 3.46 -1.92 7.00
C GLN A 290 4.06 -3.12 6.26
N PRO A 291 3.91 -3.18 4.91
CA PRO A 291 4.12 -4.42 4.17
C PRO A 291 5.59 -4.84 4.07
N TYR A 292 6.52 -4.00 4.51
CA TYR A 292 7.95 -4.26 4.53
C TYR A 292 8.43 -4.64 5.93
N ASN A 293 9.48 -5.46 6.01
CA ASN A 293 10.16 -5.77 7.26
C ASN A 293 11.28 -4.75 7.56
N ALA A 294 11.97 -4.89 8.69
CA ALA A 294 13.06 -4.00 9.10
C ALA A 294 14.23 -3.93 8.10
N MET A 295 14.38 -4.92 7.23
CA MET A 295 15.39 -4.92 6.15
C MET A 295 14.88 -4.25 4.86
N GLY A 296 13.67 -3.70 4.86
CA GLY A 296 13.03 -3.13 3.69
C GLY A 296 12.57 -4.15 2.65
N LYS A 297 12.49 -5.45 3.01
CA LYS A 297 11.96 -6.49 2.12
C LYS A 297 10.47 -6.68 2.33
N LEU A 298 9.73 -6.95 1.25
CA LEU A 298 8.30 -7.25 1.34
C LEU A 298 8.09 -8.49 2.23
N LYS A 299 7.19 -8.39 3.22
CA LYS A 299 6.86 -9.52 4.11
C LYS A 299 6.34 -10.69 3.29
N SER A 300 6.71 -11.90 3.69
CA SER A 300 6.35 -13.13 2.97
C SER A 300 4.84 -13.31 2.81
N ILE A 301 4.04 -12.82 3.77
CA ILE A 301 2.57 -12.89 3.70
C ILE A 301 2.02 -12.17 2.46
N TRP A 302 2.56 -11.00 2.12
CA TRP A 302 2.11 -10.26 0.93
C TRP A 302 2.52 -10.96 -0.37
N ILE A 303 3.69 -11.61 -0.39
CA ILE A 303 4.12 -12.46 -1.52
C ILE A 303 3.16 -13.63 -1.69
N PHE A 304 2.80 -14.29 -0.59
CA PHE A 304 1.82 -15.38 -0.58
C PHE A 304 0.44 -14.92 -1.06
N LEU A 305 -0.06 -13.79 -0.55
CA LEU A 305 -1.37 -13.25 -0.91
C LEU A 305 -1.46 -12.82 -2.37
N MET A 306 -0.41 -12.22 -2.94
CA MET A 306 -0.36 -11.91 -4.36
C MET A 306 -0.50 -13.16 -5.24
N HIS A 307 0.06 -14.29 -4.81
CA HIS A 307 -0.08 -15.55 -5.53
C HIS A 307 -1.44 -16.20 -5.31
N LYS A 308 -1.91 -16.25 -4.06
CA LYS A 308 -3.17 -16.88 -3.65
C LYS A 308 -4.40 -16.15 -4.21
N ARG A 309 -4.43 -14.82 -4.10
CA ARG A 309 -5.58 -13.98 -4.48
C ARG A 309 -5.59 -13.61 -5.97
N ARG A 310 -4.65 -14.17 -6.75
CA ARG A 310 -4.67 -14.02 -8.22
C ARG A 310 -5.84 -14.83 -8.77
N HIS A 311 -6.83 -14.15 -9.33
CA HIS A 311 -7.87 -14.81 -10.11
C HIS A 311 -7.24 -15.44 -11.37
N VAL A 312 -7.47 -16.73 -11.56
CA VAL A 312 -7.00 -17.48 -12.73
C VAL A 312 -8.13 -17.48 -13.75
N GLY A 313 -7.92 -16.86 -14.91
CA GLY A 313 -8.67 -17.21 -16.12
C GLY A 313 -9.47 -16.13 -16.84
N GLU A 314 -9.57 -14.90 -16.32
CA GLU A 314 -10.36 -13.85 -16.96
C GLU A 314 -9.47 -12.75 -17.56
N VAL A 315 -9.83 -12.28 -18.75
CA VAL A 315 -9.22 -11.09 -19.37
C VAL A 315 -9.56 -9.91 -18.47
N LEU A 316 -8.60 -9.47 -17.68
CA LEU A 316 -8.76 -8.31 -16.80
C LEU A 316 -8.77 -7.04 -17.65
N ASP A 317 -9.85 -6.29 -17.57
CA ASP A 317 -9.85 -4.86 -17.92
C ASP A 317 -9.23 -4.04 -16.77
N HIS A 318 -9.18 -2.72 -16.91
CA HIS A 318 -8.59 -1.85 -15.90
C HIS A 318 -9.44 -1.76 -14.61
N GLU A 319 -10.74 -1.99 -14.70
CA GLU A 319 -11.66 -1.99 -13.56
C GLU A 319 -11.50 -3.28 -12.73
N GLY A 320 -11.56 -4.45 -13.38
CA GLY A 320 -11.30 -5.74 -12.75
C GLY A 320 -9.89 -5.85 -12.16
N LEU A 321 -8.92 -5.16 -12.76
CA LEU A 321 -7.59 -5.01 -12.16
C LEU A 321 -7.63 -4.23 -10.84
N THR A 322 -8.43 -3.17 -10.77
CA THR A 322 -8.58 -2.35 -9.57
C THR A 322 -9.22 -3.16 -8.44
N ASP A 323 -10.23 -3.96 -8.77
CA ASP A 323 -10.86 -4.91 -7.84
C ASP A 323 -9.89 -5.99 -7.36
N LEU A 324 -9.11 -6.57 -8.28
CA LEU A 324 -8.05 -7.53 -7.95
C LEU A 324 -7.07 -6.94 -6.93
N TRP A 325 -6.57 -5.71 -7.15
CA TRP A 325 -5.62 -5.09 -6.23
C TRP A 325 -6.27 -4.65 -4.91
N THR A 326 -7.56 -4.31 -4.91
CA THR A 326 -8.33 -4.10 -3.69
C THR A 326 -8.41 -5.38 -2.87
N ASN A 327 -8.64 -6.53 -3.50
CA ASN A 327 -8.60 -7.83 -2.84
C ASN A 327 -7.19 -8.19 -2.34
N ILE A 328 -6.14 -8.00 -3.16
CA ILE A 328 -4.75 -8.31 -2.78
C ILE A 328 -4.31 -7.52 -1.53
N ARG A 329 -4.70 -6.25 -1.41
CA ARG A 329 -4.28 -5.37 -0.29
C ARG A 329 -5.13 -5.50 0.96
N ARG A 330 -6.27 -6.20 0.90
CA ARG A 330 -7.10 -6.46 2.08
C ARG A 330 -6.25 -7.06 3.19
N SER A 331 -6.38 -6.53 4.40
CA SER A 331 -5.60 -6.95 5.57
C SER A 331 -5.59 -8.48 5.69
N PRO A 332 -4.42 -9.12 5.93
CA PRO A 332 -4.34 -10.56 6.00
C PRO A 332 -5.18 -11.09 7.16
N SER A 333 -6.02 -12.08 6.90
CA SER A 333 -6.80 -12.75 7.95
C SER A 333 -5.95 -13.77 8.71
N MET A 334 -6.42 -14.22 9.87
CA MET A 334 -5.80 -15.34 10.60
C MET A 334 -5.73 -16.62 9.74
N VAL A 335 -6.70 -16.82 8.86
CA VAL A 335 -6.72 -17.95 7.91
C VAL A 335 -5.59 -17.82 6.89
N ASP A 336 -5.32 -16.61 6.39
CA ASP A 336 -4.21 -16.39 5.46
C ASP A 336 -2.85 -16.69 6.10
N TYR A 337 -2.64 -16.32 7.36
CA TYR A 337 -1.42 -16.67 8.09
C TYR A 337 -1.31 -18.18 8.34
N ALA A 338 -2.40 -18.83 8.73
CA ALA A 338 -2.42 -20.28 8.95
C ALA A 338 -2.12 -21.05 7.65
N GLU A 339 -2.75 -20.67 6.54
CA GLU A 339 -2.47 -21.26 5.24
C GLU A 339 -1.03 -21.01 4.79
N GLN A 340 -0.52 -19.79 4.98
CA GLN A 340 0.87 -19.50 4.67
C GLN A 340 1.81 -20.41 5.48
N ALA A 341 1.58 -20.55 6.78
CA ALA A 341 2.35 -21.43 7.64
C ALA A 341 2.24 -22.90 7.19
N LEU A 342 1.05 -23.37 6.82
CA LEU A 342 0.82 -24.72 6.30
C LEU A 342 1.53 -24.94 4.96
N THR A 343 1.56 -23.95 4.06
CA THR A 343 2.30 -24.07 2.79
C THR A 343 3.81 -24.14 3.03
N PHE A 344 4.33 -23.39 4.00
CA PHE A 344 5.73 -23.49 4.42
C PHE A 344 6.03 -24.87 5.03
N LEU A 345 5.17 -25.34 5.93
CA LEU A 345 5.28 -26.67 6.52
C LEU A 345 5.29 -27.73 5.42
N LYS A 346 4.28 -27.78 4.53
CA LYS A 346 4.18 -28.79 3.45
C LYS A 346 5.41 -28.82 2.52
N LYS A 347 6.04 -27.67 2.26
CA LYS A 347 7.24 -27.57 1.40
C LYS A 347 8.54 -27.81 2.18
N HIS A 348 8.49 -27.97 3.49
CA HIS A 348 9.68 -28.11 4.30
C HIS A 348 10.38 -29.45 4.00
N PRO A 349 11.71 -29.46 3.77
CA PRO A 349 12.45 -30.68 3.42
C PRO A 349 12.41 -31.75 4.52
N ILE A 350 12.05 -31.37 5.75
CA ILE A 350 11.84 -32.32 6.84
C ILE A 350 10.81 -33.39 6.49
N TRP A 351 9.78 -33.09 5.69
CA TRP A 351 8.83 -34.11 5.26
C TRP A 351 9.49 -35.12 4.33
N CYS A 352 10.37 -34.69 3.44
CA CYS A 352 11.15 -35.62 2.63
C CYS A 352 12.03 -36.52 3.52
N LEU A 353 12.65 -35.97 4.56
CA LEU A 353 13.44 -36.74 5.52
C LEU A 353 12.57 -37.70 6.35
N LEU A 354 11.40 -37.24 6.80
CA LEU A 354 10.42 -38.04 7.54
C LEU A 354 9.94 -39.23 6.71
N TRP A 355 9.67 -39.01 5.42
CA TRP A 355 9.22 -40.06 4.50
C TRP A 355 10.36 -40.95 3.98
N ALA A 356 11.60 -40.45 3.89
CA ALA A 356 12.76 -41.23 3.49
C ALA A 356 13.20 -42.22 4.59
N HIS A 357 12.99 -41.86 5.86
CA HIS A 357 13.41 -42.67 7.02
C HIS A 357 12.28 -42.87 8.04
N PRO A 358 11.13 -43.44 7.63
CA PRO A 358 9.95 -43.50 8.48
C PRO A 358 10.21 -44.33 9.74
N TRP A 359 10.99 -45.41 9.64
CA TRP A 359 11.31 -46.26 10.78
C TRP A 359 12.15 -45.54 11.84
N GLN A 360 13.15 -44.74 11.43
CA GLN A 360 14.02 -44.00 12.37
C GLN A 360 13.21 -42.97 13.15
N VAL A 361 12.32 -42.28 12.43
CA VAL A 361 11.40 -41.30 12.99
C VAL A 361 10.46 -41.98 13.98
N PHE A 362 9.81 -43.08 13.58
CA PHE A 362 8.94 -43.85 14.48
C PHE A 362 9.68 -44.35 15.72
N SER A 363 10.94 -44.79 15.60
CA SER A 363 11.75 -45.18 16.75
C SER A 363 11.99 -44.02 17.71
N ILE A 364 12.36 -42.83 17.20
CA ILE A 364 12.55 -41.63 18.02
C ILE A 364 11.24 -41.22 18.71
N PHE A 365 10.12 -41.19 17.98
CA PHE A 365 8.82 -40.87 18.55
C PHE A 365 8.38 -41.87 19.61
N SER A 366 8.57 -43.17 19.36
CA SER A 366 8.30 -44.22 20.35
C SER A 366 9.14 -44.01 21.61
N TRP A 367 10.44 -43.73 21.47
CA TRP A 367 11.33 -43.44 22.61
C TRP A 367 10.87 -42.22 23.41
N ILE A 368 10.47 -41.14 22.75
CA ILE A 368 9.95 -39.93 23.40
C ILE A 368 8.67 -40.26 24.18
N ILE A 369 7.72 -40.98 23.56
CA ILE A 369 6.46 -41.38 24.21
C ILE A 369 6.72 -42.29 25.41
N THR A 370 7.58 -43.31 25.25
CA THR A 370 7.98 -44.21 26.34
C THR A 370 8.58 -43.41 27.48
N SER A 371 9.47 -42.46 27.18
CA SER A 371 10.11 -41.60 28.18
C SER A 371 9.13 -40.70 28.93
N PHE A 372 8.10 -40.15 28.27
CA PHE A 372 7.08 -39.33 28.92
C PHE A 372 6.09 -40.15 29.77
N THR A 373 5.78 -41.37 29.33
CA THR A 373 4.84 -42.27 30.02
C THR A 373 5.49 -42.98 31.21
N SER A 374 6.77 -43.32 31.11
CA SER A 374 7.58 -43.77 32.24
C SER A 374 7.95 -42.58 33.12
N ARG A 375 7.05 -42.18 34.03
CA ARG A 375 7.31 -41.13 35.04
C ARG A 375 8.47 -41.44 36.01
N THR A 376 9.19 -42.54 35.82
CA THR A 376 10.36 -42.94 36.60
C THR A 376 11.63 -42.39 35.96
N CYS A 377 12.37 -41.56 36.71
CA CYS A 377 13.67 -40.98 36.31
C CYS A 377 14.63 -42.00 35.69
N PHE A 378 14.56 -43.26 36.10
CA PHE A 378 15.39 -44.35 35.56
C PHE A 378 15.18 -44.57 34.05
N SER A 379 13.95 -44.47 33.56
CA SER A 379 13.65 -44.62 32.13
C SER A 379 14.12 -43.43 31.31
N LEU A 380 14.14 -42.23 31.90
CA LEU A 380 14.76 -41.03 31.30
C LEU A 380 16.27 -41.19 31.13
N TYR A 381 16.98 -41.76 32.11
CA TYR A 381 18.43 -41.99 31.98
C TYR A 381 18.75 -43.13 31.00
N LEU A 382 17.95 -44.20 30.98
CA LEU A 382 18.12 -45.29 30.02
C LEU A 382 17.87 -44.82 28.59
N SER A 383 16.84 -43.97 28.37
CA SER A 383 16.55 -43.38 27.07
C SER A 383 17.61 -42.41 26.59
N LEU A 384 18.12 -41.56 27.47
CA LEU A 384 19.24 -40.68 27.14
C LEU A 384 20.50 -41.48 26.76
N GLY A 385 20.78 -42.58 27.47
CA GLY A 385 21.90 -43.46 27.19
C GLY A 385 21.84 -44.10 25.80
N VAL A 386 20.67 -44.64 25.42
CA VAL A 386 20.49 -45.23 24.07
C VAL A 386 20.54 -44.17 22.98
N LEU A 387 19.96 -42.99 23.21
CA LEU A 387 20.04 -41.87 22.26
C LEU A 387 21.50 -41.44 22.00
N LEU A 388 22.29 -41.30 23.07
CA LEU A 388 23.72 -40.98 22.97
C LEU A 388 24.49 -42.06 22.22
N ALA A 389 24.22 -43.33 22.49
CA ALA A 389 24.87 -44.44 21.79
C ALA A 389 24.57 -44.42 20.27
N VAL A 390 23.32 -44.15 19.89
CA VAL A 390 22.92 -44.03 18.48
C VAL A 390 23.56 -42.81 17.81
N LEU A 391 23.64 -41.67 18.50
CA LEU A 391 24.34 -40.48 18.00
C LEU A 391 25.84 -40.75 17.77
N VAL A 392 26.49 -41.46 18.69
CA VAL A 392 27.90 -41.87 18.53
C VAL A 392 28.05 -42.79 17.31
N CYS A 393 27.20 -43.81 17.16
CA CYS A 393 27.27 -44.75 16.03
C CYS A 393 27.03 -44.08 14.67
N THR A 394 26.13 -43.10 14.61
CA THR A 394 25.86 -42.33 13.39
C THR A 394 27.00 -41.38 13.04
N CYS A 395 27.62 -40.73 14.04
CA CYS A 395 28.84 -39.93 13.85
C CYS A 395 30.01 -40.77 13.31
N PHE A 396 30.21 -41.99 13.81
CA PHE A 396 31.23 -42.90 13.30
C PHE A 396 30.94 -43.37 11.86
N SER A 397 29.68 -43.68 11.55
CA SER A 397 29.26 -44.08 10.19
C SER A 397 29.40 -42.94 9.17
N ALA A 398 29.16 -41.70 9.59
CA ALA A 398 29.35 -40.51 8.76
C ALA A 398 30.85 -40.22 8.51
N SER A 399 31.69 -40.37 9.54
CA SER A 399 33.14 -40.16 9.44
C SER A 399 33.80 -41.19 8.49
N GLY A 400 33.30 -42.42 8.45
CA GLY A 400 33.80 -43.47 7.55
C GLY A 400 33.58 -43.19 6.06
N LYS A 401 32.59 -42.38 5.70
CA LYS A 401 32.30 -42.03 4.30
C LYS A 401 33.16 -40.86 3.79
N SER A 402 33.78 -40.09 4.67
CA SER A 402 34.61 -38.92 4.30
C SER A 402 36.01 -39.30 3.80
N LYS A 403 36.47 -40.55 4.00
CA LYS A 403 37.81 -41.01 3.58
C LYS A 403 37.84 -41.74 2.23
N ARG A 404 36.76 -41.70 1.44
CA ARG A 404 36.71 -42.27 0.07
C ARG A 404 36.38 -41.20 -0.98
N VAL A 405 37.05 -40.06 -0.91
CA VAL A 405 37.11 -39.06 -1.98
C VAL A 405 38.57 -38.69 -2.19
#